data_AF-A0A2X2LS26-F1
#
_entry.id   AF-A0A2X2LS26-F1
#
_cell.length_a   1.000
_cell.length_b   1.000
_cell.length_c   1.000
_cell.angle_alpha   90.00
_cell.angle_beta   90.00
_cell.angle_gamma   90.00
#
_symmetry.space_group_name_H-M   'P 1'
#
loop_
_entity.id
_entity.type
_entity.pdbx_description
1 polymer ?
#
loop_
_entity_poly.entity_id
_entity_poly.type
_entity_poly.pdbx_seq_one_letter_code
_entity_poly.pdbx_strand_id
1 'polypeptide(L)'
;MPYITSMFMPRAKGDRPRVVPEGCKNLGLIGQFVETNNDVVFTMESSVRTARIAVYELLNLNKQVPDINPLQYDIRHLLKAAKTLNDDKPFVGEGLLRKMLKGTYFEHILPIGSEEQEDHESFLTEQITKFKDWLKGIKDKDHNLRHGSVAQIFTN
;
A
#
# COMPACT_ATOMS: atom_id res chain seq x y z
N MET A 1 1.09 27.12 -14.40
CA MET A 1 -0.06 26.19 -14.58
C MET A 1 -0.92 26.25 -13.32
N PRO A 2 -2.10 26.89 -13.33
CA PRO A 2 -2.89 27.13 -12.12
C PRO A 2 -3.48 25.87 -11.45
N TYR A 3 -3.66 24.78 -12.19
CA TYR A 3 -4.33 23.55 -11.71
C TYR A 3 -3.43 22.31 -11.65
N ILE A 4 -2.11 22.48 -11.69
CA ILE A 4 -1.18 21.35 -11.84
C ILE A 4 -1.28 20.32 -10.70
N THR A 5 -1.54 20.75 -9.46
CA THR A 5 -1.69 19.87 -8.28
C THR A 5 -3.15 19.62 -7.88
N SER A 6 -4.12 20.08 -8.67
CA SER A 6 -5.55 19.99 -8.31
C SER A 6 -6.03 18.54 -8.10
N MET A 7 -5.36 17.56 -8.70
CA MET A 7 -5.62 16.12 -8.55
C MET A 7 -5.33 15.58 -7.14
N PHE A 8 -4.55 16.30 -6.32
CA PHE A 8 -4.18 15.92 -4.95
C PHE A 8 -4.96 16.66 -3.86
N MET A 9 -5.93 17.48 -4.23
CA MET A 9 -6.81 18.12 -3.25
C MET A 9 -7.58 17.05 -2.45
N PRO A 10 -7.83 17.28 -1.14
CA PRO A 10 -8.68 16.40 -0.34
C PRO A 10 -10.01 16.13 -1.03
N ARG A 11 -10.49 14.90 -0.87
CA ARG A 11 -11.70 14.41 -1.54
C ARG A 11 -12.54 13.55 -0.61
N ALA A 12 -13.85 13.56 -0.83
CA ALA A 12 -14.82 12.70 -0.20
C ALA A 12 -15.37 11.65 -1.19
N LYS A 13 -16.13 10.69 -0.64
CA LYS A 13 -16.81 9.68 -1.45
C LYS A 13 -17.85 10.38 -2.35
N GLY A 14 -17.68 10.23 -3.66
CA GLY A 14 -18.57 10.81 -4.68
C GLY A 14 -18.01 12.01 -5.42
N ASP A 15 -16.94 12.64 -4.93
CA ASP A 15 -16.32 13.82 -5.59
C ASP A 15 -15.76 13.49 -6.98
N ARG A 16 -15.40 12.23 -7.21
CA ARG A 16 -14.98 11.70 -8.51
C ARG A 16 -16.02 10.71 -9.02
N PRO A 17 -16.53 10.88 -10.24
CA PRO A 17 -17.47 9.93 -10.82
C PRO A 17 -16.76 8.64 -11.21
N ARG A 18 -17.49 7.52 -11.26
CA ARG A 18 -16.99 6.29 -11.89
C ARG A 18 -16.74 6.52 -13.38
N VAL A 19 -15.88 5.68 -13.97
CA VAL A 19 -15.53 5.73 -15.39
C VAL A 19 -16.78 5.67 -16.27
N VAL A 20 -17.70 4.75 -15.99
CA VAL A 20 -19.07 4.77 -16.54
C VAL A 20 -20.02 4.94 -15.35
N PRO A 21 -20.64 6.12 -15.18
CA PRO A 21 -21.61 6.32 -14.10
C PRO A 21 -22.84 5.41 -14.24
N GLU A 22 -23.50 5.14 -13.12
CA GLU A 22 -24.70 4.30 -13.09
C GLU A 22 -25.79 4.85 -14.01
N GLY A 23 -26.37 4.00 -14.85
CA GLY A 23 -27.39 4.37 -15.83
C GLY A 23 -26.86 4.89 -17.16
N CYS A 24 -25.58 5.27 -17.28
CA CYS A 24 -24.98 5.67 -18.55
C CYS A 24 -24.84 4.48 -19.51
N LYS A 25 -25.29 4.66 -20.76
CA LYS A 25 -25.20 3.63 -21.82
C LYS A 25 -24.24 3.99 -22.96
N ASN A 26 -23.85 5.25 -23.07
CA ASN A 26 -23.05 5.80 -24.18
C ASN A 26 -22.08 6.90 -23.75
N LEU A 27 -21.85 7.06 -22.43
CA LEU A 27 -20.94 8.07 -21.88
C LEU A 27 -19.89 7.39 -20.99
N GLY A 28 -18.62 7.66 -21.27
CA GLY A 28 -17.48 7.23 -20.47
C GLY A 28 -16.58 8.42 -20.14
N LEU A 29 -16.28 8.60 -18.86
CA LEU A 29 -15.40 9.63 -18.32
C LEU A 29 -14.01 9.03 -18.08
N ILE A 30 -12.97 9.71 -18.54
CA ILE A 30 -11.58 9.21 -18.47
C ILE A 30 -10.64 10.28 -17.91
N GLY A 31 -9.46 9.86 -17.48
CA GLY A 31 -8.39 10.76 -17.02
C GLY A 31 -8.20 10.75 -15.50
N GLN A 32 -7.75 11.88 -14.96
CA GLN A 32 -7.19 11.97 -13.60
C GLN A 32 -8.23 12.34 -12.52
N PHE A 33 -9.45 12.67 -12.92
CA PHE A 33 -10.52 13.10 -12.00
C PHE A 33 -11.66 12.08 -11.91
N VAL A 34 -11.45 10.87 -12.42
CA VAL A 34 -12.42 9.78 -12.34
C VAL A 34 -11.98 8.72 -11.34
N GLU A 35 -12.95 8.04 -10.76
CA GLU A 35 -12.74 7.07 -9.71
C GLU A 35 -12.42 5.69 -10.29
N THR A 36 -11.30 5.13 -9.85
CA THR A 36 -10.86 3.76 -10.14
C THR A 36 -10.46 3.06 -8.85
N ASN A 37 -10.46 1.73 -8.86
CA ASN A 37 -10.05 0.96 -7.67
C ASN A 37 -8.52 0.98 -7.56
N ASN A 38 -8.00 1.25 -6.36
CA ASN A 38 -6.58 1.13 -5.94
C ASN A 38 -5.51 1.93 -6.72
N ASP A 39 -5.84 2.53 -7.87
CA ASP A 39 -4.88 3.25 -8.71
C ASP A 39 -4.60 4.69 -8.24
N VAL A 40 -3.47 5.25 -8.68
CA VAL A 40 -2.95 6.57 -8.27
C VAL A 40 -2.92 7.57 -9.42
N VAL A 41 -3.52 8.74 -9.20
CA VAL A 41 -3.53 9.85 -10.18
C VAL A 41 -2.16 10.52 -10.30
N PHE A 42 -2.03 11.45 -11.25
CA PHE A 42 -0.77 12.05 -11.69
C PHE A 42 0.15 11.07 -12.43
N THR A 43 -0.43 10.03 -13.04
CA THR A 43 0.31 9.04 -13.84
C THR A 43 -0.31 8.88 -15.22
N MET A 44 0.51 8.55 -16.21
CA MET A 44 -0.02 8.17 -17.54
C MET A 44 -0.82 6.86 -17.47
N GLU A 45 -0.43 5.96 -16.56
CA GLU A 45 -1.09 4.67 -16.38
C GLU A 45 -2.57 4.83 -16.02
N SER A 46 -2.93 5.73 -15.12
CA SER A 46 -4.34 5.97 -14.79
C SER A 46 -5.17 6.49 -15.96
N SER A 47 -4.58 7.32 -16.84
CA SER A 47 -5.27 7.75 -18.06
C SER A 47 -5.54 6.57 -18.99
N VAL A 48 -4.58 5.68 -19.16
CA VAL A 48 -4.73 4.49 -20.01
C VAL A 48 -5.71 3.49 -19.39
N ARG A 49 -5.62 3.25 -18.08
CA ARG A 49 -6.52 2.38 -17.32
C ARG A 49 -7.97 2.83 -17.45
N THR A 50 -8.26 4.10 -17.19
CA THR A 50 -9.62 4.65 -17.28
C THR A 50 -10.18 4.57 -18.69
N ALA A 51 -9.36 4.82 -19.72
CA ALA A 51 -9.76 4.62 -21.11
C ALA A 51 -10.12 3.17 -21.42
N ARG A 52 -9.33 2.19 -20.94
CA ARG A 52 -9.64 0.77 -21.13
C ARG A 52 -10.94 0.37 -20.44
N ILE A 53 -11.16 0.83 -19.20
CA ILE A 53 -12.41 0.57 -18.47
C ILE A 53 -13.60 1.11 -19.26
N ALA A 54 -13.54 2.37 -19.71
CA ALA A 54 -14.62 3.00 -20.46
C ALA A 54 -14.99 2.21 -21.71
N VAL A 55 -13.99 1.82 -22.52
CA VAL A 55 -14.24 1.06 -23.76
C VAL A 55 -14.79 -0.33 -23.45
N TYR A 56 -14.24 -1.03 -22.47
CA TYR A 56 -14.64 -2.41 -22.17
C TYR A 56 -16.06 -2.45 -21.61
N GLU A 57 -16.42 -1.48 -20.76
CA GLU A 57 -17.74 -1.38 -20.15
C GLU A 57 -18.81 -0.92 -21.15
N LEU A 58 -18.54 0.13 -21.93
CA LEU A 58 -19.52 0.65 -22.91
C LEU A 58 -19.79 -0.30 -24.07
N LEU A 59 -18.79 -1.06 -24.51
CA LEU A 59 -18.93 -2.03 -25.60
C LEU A 59 -19.23 -3.45 -25.11
N ASN A 60 -19.37 -3.65 -23.80
CA ASN A 60 -19.60 -4.96 -23.18
C ASN A 60 -18.62 -6.04 -23.69
N LEU A 61 -17.33 -5.71 -23.71
CA LEU A 61 -16.30 -6.63 -24.18
C LEU A 61 -16.00 -7.68 -23.11
N ASN A 62 -15.77 -8.93 -23.52
CA ASN A 62 -15.29 -9.99 -22.64
C ASN A 62 -13.78 -9.86 -22.36
N LYS A 63 -13.37 -8.71 -21.81
CA LYS A 63 -11.99 -8.40 -21.41
C LYS A 63 -12.02 -7.69 -20.07
N GLN A 64 -11.08 -8.06 -19.20
CA GLN A 64 -10.89 -7.40 -17.92
C GLN A 64 -9.70 -6.46 -17.96
N VAL A 65 -9.82 -5.34 -17.24
CA VAL A 65 -8.68 -4.48 -16.96
C VAL A 65 -8.05 -5.01 -15.66
N PRO A 66 -6.78 -5.45 -15.69
CA PRO A 66 -6.12 -5.97 -14.48
C PRO A 66 -6.02 -4.87 -13.42
N ASP A 67 -6.06 -5.24 -12.14
CA ASP A 67 -5.84 -4.30 -11.04
C ASP A 67 -4.36 -3.81 -11.02
N ILE A 68 -3.99 -2.99 -10.05
CA ILE A 68 -2.60 -2.57 -9.84
C ILE A 68 -1.69 -3.78 -9.59
N ASN A 69 -0.40 -3.63 -9.87
CA ASN A 69 0.57 -4.70 -9.65
C ASN A 69 0.62 -5.08 -8.15
N PRO A 70 0.41 -6.36 -7.76
CA PRO A 70 0.29 -6.76 -6.36
C PRO A 70 1.61 -6.82 -5.57
N LEU A 71 2.62 -6.02 -5.93
CA LEU A 71 3.93 -6.00 -5.25
C LEU A 71 3.84 -5.63 -3.76
N GLN A 72 2.81 -4.90 -3.36
CA GLN A 72 2.55 -4.59 -1.95
C GLN A 72 2.28 -5.85 -1.10
N TYR A 73 1.88 -6.96 -1.72
CA TYR A 73 1.65 -8.24 -1.05
C TYR A 73 2.84 -9.18 -1.16
N ASP A 74 3.90 -8.80 -1.90
CA ASP A 74 5.12 -9.59 -2.01
C ASP A 74 5.99 -9.41 -0.76
N ILE A 75 6.20 -10.49 -0.03
CA ILE A 75 6.99 -10.50 1.21
C ILE A 75 8.39 -9.91 1.03
N ARG A 76 9.00 -10.08 -0.15
CA ARG A 76 10.34 -9.53 -0.45
C ARG A 76 10.31 -8.01 -0.44
N HIS A 77 9.26 -7.42 -1.00
CA HIS A 77 9.08 -5.97 -1.03
C HIS A 77 8.67 -5.43 0.34
N LEU A 78 7.85 -6.17 1.09
CA LEU A 78 7.46 -5.79 2.45
C LEU A 78 8.66 -5.73 3.41
N LEU A 79 9.50 -6.76 3.41
CA LEU A 79 10.70 -6.80 4.26
C LEU A 79 11.72 -5.73 3.84
N LYS A 80 11.89 -5.55 2.52
CA LYS A 80 12.73 -4.47 1.99
C LYS A 80 12.21 -3.09 2.41
N ALA A 81 10.91 -2.84 2.28
CA ALA A 81 10.30 -1.56 2.69
C ALA A 81 10.48 -1.30 4.19
N ALA A 82 10.25 -2.31 5.05
CA ALA A 82 10.44 -2.18 6.49
C ALA A 82 11.89 -1.79 6.86
N LYS A 83 12.87 -2.39 6.19
CA LYS A 83 14.29 -2.08 6.39
C LYS A 83 14.65 -0.70 5.85
N THR A 84 14.21 -0.35 4.64
CA THR A 84 14.46 0.98 4.05
C THR A 84 13.81 2.11 4.85
N LEU A 85 12.62 1.88 5.45
CA LEU A 85 11.99 2.84 6.36
C LEU A 85 12.77 3.04 7.68
N ASN A 86 13.72 2.15 7.98
CA ASN A 86 14.56 2.18 9.17
C ASN A 86 16.03 2.52 8.83
N ASP A 87 16.27 3.31 7.79
CA ASP A 87 17.61 3.69 7.31
C ASP A 87 18.53 2.48 7.03
N ASP A 88 17.97 1.40 6.49
CA ASP A 88 18.64 0.13 6.26
C ASP A 88 19.19 -0.58 7.51
N LYS A 89 18.83 -0.11 8.72
CA LYS A 89 19.15 -0.76 10.00
C LYS A 89 18.20 -1.93 10.26
N PRO A 90 18.61 -2.93 11.07
CA PRO A 90 17.74 -4.04 11.43
C PRO A 90 16.42 -3.58 12.06
N PHE A 91 15.30 -3.99 11.47
CA PHE A 91 13.97 -3.69 12.04
C PHE A 91 13.57 -4.71 13.11
N VAL A 92 12.57 -4.36 13.93
CA VAL A 92 12.08 -5.24 15.01
C VAL A 92 11.56 -6.56 14.42
N GLY A 93 12.19 -7.67 14.81
CA GLY A 93 11.86 -9.01 14.32
C GLY A 93 12.73 -9.52 13.16
N GLU A 94 13.60 -8.68 12.57
CA GLU A 94 14.51 -9.12 11.50
C GLU A 94 15.49 -10.20 11.99
N GLY A 95 16.00 -10.09 13.21
CA GLY A 95 16.92 -11.09 13.81
C GLY A 95 16.30 -12.48 13.92
N LEU A 96 15.06 -12.56 14.42
CA LEU A 96 14.29 -13.81 14.48
C LEU A 96 14.05 -14.40 13.09
N LEU A 97 13.67 -13.56 12.12
CA LEU A 97 13.42 -13.97 10.75
C LEU A 97 14.71 -14.48 10.06
N ARG A 98 15.83 -13.80 10.31
CA ARG A 98 17.15 -14.18 9.80
C ARG A 98 17.60 -15.53 10.38
N LYS A 99 17.42 -15.78 11.68
CA LYS A 99 17.75 -17.08 12.30
C LYS A 99 16.91 -18.23 11.70
N MET A 100 15.64 -17.97 11.38
CA MET A 100 14.75 -18.98 10.79
C MET A 100 15.01 -19.25 9.30
N LEU A 101 15.38 -18.23 8.52
CA LEU A 101 15.49 -18.33 7.06
C LEU A 101 16.93 -18.51 6.54
N LYS A 102 17.97 -18.22 7.34
CA LYS A 102 19.37 -18.41 6.97
C LYS A 102 19.65 -19.90 6.70
N GLY A 103 20.31 -20.20 5.59
CA GLY A 103 20.59 -21.59 5.17
C GLY A 103 19.41 -22.33 4.53
N THR A 104 18.28 -21.65 4.31
CA THR A 104 17.10 -22.23 3.64
C THR A 104 16.97 -21.69 2.21
N TYR A 105 16.07 -22.29 1.42
CA TYR A 105 15.72 -21.78 0.08
C TYR A 105 15.30 -20.29 0.11
N PHE A 106 14.69 -19.84 1.19
CA PHE A 106 14.15 -18.48 1.33
C PHE A 106 15.16 -17.45 1.84
N GLU A 107 16.44 -17.78 1.97
CA GLU A 107 17.46 -16.84 2.42
C GLU A 107 17.51 -15.56 1.57
N HIS A 108 17.29 -15.70 0.26
CA HIS A 108 17.23 -14.58 -0.71
C HIS A 108 16.08 -13.58 -0.46
N ILE A 109 15.10 -13.92 0.38
CA ILE A 109 13.99 -13.03 0.74
C ILE A 109 14.43 -11.99 1.78
N LEU A 110 15.49 -12.29 2.55
CA LEU A 110 16.01 -11.38 3.56
C LEU A 110 16.63 -10.14 2.90
N PRO A 111 16.34 -8.93 3.40
CA PRO A 111 16.85 -7.70 2.77
C PRO A 111 18.36 -7.52 3.03
N ILE A 112 19.05 -7.08 1.98
CA ILE A 112 20.50 -6.86 1.93
C ILE A 112 20.86 -5.67 2.85
N GLY A 113 21.82 -5.83 3.76
CA GLY A 113 22.28 -4.72 4.62
C GLY A 113 22.84 -5.16 5.98
N SER A 114 24.07 -4.67 6.24
CA SER A 114 24.96 -4.67 7.42
C SER A 114 24.90 -5.79 8.46
N GLU A 115 25.96 -6.61 8.39
CA GLU A 115 26.76 -7.27 9.43
C GLU A 115 26.14 -8.30 10.38
N GLU A 116 26.95 -9.35 10.55
CA GLU A 116 26.79 -10.53 11.38
C GLU A 116 26.95 -10.17 12.85
N GLN A 117 25.86 -9.76 13.51
CA GLN A 117 25.78 -9.96 14.96
C GLN A 117 25.02 -11.26 15.20
N GLU A 118 25.78 -12.33 15.41
CA GLU A 118 25.27 -13.58 15.96
C GLU A 118 24.85 -13.32 17.42
N ASP A 119 23.61 -12.88 17.59
CA ASP A 119 23.02 -12.71 18.92
C ASP A 119 22.86 -14.10 19.59
N HIS A 120 23.48 -14.25 20.77
CA HIS A 120 23.37 -15.44 21.60
C HIS A 120 21.91 -15.83 21.95
N GLU A 121 21.66 -17.11 22.21
CA GLU A 121 20.33 -17.68 22.52
C GLU A 121 19.52 -16.90 23.57
N SER A 122 20.21 -16.28 24.54
CA SER A 122 19.62 -15.45 25.60
C SER A 122 18.86 -14.22 25.08
N PHE A 123 19.10 -13.75 23.86
CA PHE A 123 18.48 -12.57 23.27
C PHE A 123 17.17 -12.86 22.51
N LEU A 124 16.83 -14.14 22.27
CA LEU A 124 15.61 -14.50 21.54
C LEU A 124 14.33 -14.17 22.32
N THR A 125 14.31 -14.49 23.62
CA THR A 125 13.17 -14.18 24.51
C THR A 125 12.96 -12.67 24.59
N GLU A 126 14.03 -11.88 24.62
CA GLU A 126 13.98 -10.43 24.59
C GLU A 126 13.41 -9.91 23.26
N GLN A 127 13.89 -10.41 22.11
CA GLN A 127 13.38 -10.02 20.79
C GLN A 127 11.89 -10.37 20.59
N ILE A 128 11.45 -11.55 21.06
CA ILE A 128 10.03 -11.95 21.00
C ILE A 128 9.17 -11.03 21.85
N THR A 129 9.64 -10.67 23.05
CA THR A 129 8.91 -9.77 23.95
C THR A 129 8.79 -8.38 23.32
N LYS A 130 9.91 -7.82 22.82
CA LYS A 130 9.93 -6.54 22.09
C LYS A 130 8.99 -6.53 20.88
N PHE A 131 8.95 -7.64 20.12
CA PHE A 131 8.06 -7.76 18.97
C PHE A 131 6.58 -7.79 19.39
N LYS A 132 6.23 -8.53 20.46
CA LYS A 132 4.87 -8.55 21.00
C LYS A 132 4.44 -7.17 21.51
N ASP A 133 5.32 -6.47 22.21
CA ASP A 133 5.04 -5.12 22.72
C ASP A 133 4.85 -4.11 21.58
N TRP A 134 5.68 -4.20 20.54
CA TRP A 134 5.52 -3.39 19.33
C TRP A 134 4.19 -3.65 18.62
N LEU A 135 3.80 -4.92 18.43
CA LEU A 135 2.52 -5.29 17.86
C LEU A 135 1.34 -4.76 18.69
N LYS A 136 1.44 -4.84 20.02
CA LYS A 136 0.43 -4.30 20.92
C LYS A 136 0.30 -2.78 20.76
N GLY A 137 1.41 -2.07 20.68
CA GLY A 137 1.43 -0.62 20.44
C GLY A 137 0.81 -0.19 19.11
N ILE A 138 0.92 -1.01 18.05
CA ILE A 138 0.23 -0.77 16.78
C ILE A 138 -1.27 -0.97 16.91
N LYS A 139 -1.69 -2.05 17.58
CA LYS A 139 -3.12 -2.36 17.77
C LYS A 139 -3.83 -1.26 18.55
N ASP A 140 -3.19 -0.72 19.59
CA ASP A 140 -3.75 0.36 20.41
C ASP A 140 -3.87 1.68 19.61
N LYS A 141 -2.91 1.96 18.71
CA LYS A 141 -2.97 3.12 17.81
C LYS A 141 -4.07 3.00 16.76
N ASP A 142 -4.27 1.83 16.16
CA ASP A 142 -5.35 1.61 15.17
C ASP A 142 -6.74 1.78 15.82
N HIS A 143 -6.91 1.32 17.06
CA HIS A 143 -8.15 1.56 17.82
C HIS A 143 -8.43 3.05 18.04
N ASN A 144 -7.42 3.87 18.34
CA ASN A 144 -7.58 5.31 18.51
C ASN A 144 -7.85 6.04 17.19
N LEU A 145 -7.22 5.63 16.08
CA LEU A 145 -7.42 6.24 14.76
C LEU A 145 -8.85 6.02 14.22
N ARG A 146 -9.43 4.83 14.46
CA ARG A 146 -10.82 4.53 14.08
C ARG A 146 -11.87 5.35 14.82
N HIS A 147 -11.55 5.85 16.02
CA HIS A 147 -12.44 6.71 16.81
C HIS A 147 -12.15 8.21 16.64
N GLY A 148 -10.92 8.60 16.30
CA GLY A 148 -10.52 10.01 16.14
C GLY A 148 -10.78 10.60 14.75
N SER A 149 -10.78 9.79 13.68
CA SER A 149 -10.86 10.31 12.30
C SER A 149 -12.23 10.84 11.88
N VAL A 150 -13.29 10.63 12.67
CA VAL A 150 -14.62 11.21 12.38
C VAL A 150 -14.74 12.64 12.94
N ALA A 151 -13.89 13.05 13.88
CA ALA A 151 -14.04 14.32 14.59
C ALA A 151 -13.18 15.48 14.06
N GLN A 152 -12.15 15.24 13.24
CA GLN A 152 -11.18 16.29 12.86
C GLN A 152 -11.25 16.75 11.39
N ILE A 153 -12.23 16.30 10.61
CA ILE A 153 -12.47 16.82 9.24
C ILE A 153 -13.52 17.96 9.24
N PHE A 154 -14.12 18.27 10.39
CA PHE A 154 -15.07 19.38 10.56
C PHE A 154 -14.56 20.45 11.54
N THR A 155 -13.38 21.01 11.32
CA THR A 155 -12.99 22.31 11.91
C THR A 155 -11.79 22.91 11.17
N ASN A 156 -12.08 23.61 10.06
CA ASN A 156 -11.61 24.96 9.75
C ASN A 156 -12.12 25.37 8.37
#